data_AF-A0A2E4KKY6-F1
#
_entry.id   AF-A0A2E4KKY6-F1
#
_cell.length_a   1.000
_cell.length_b   1.000
_cell.length_c   1.000
_cell.angle_alpha   90.00
_cell.angle_beta   90.00
_cell.angle_gamma   90.00
#
_symmetry.space_group_name_H-M   'P 1'
#
loop_
_entity.id
_entity.type
_entity.pdbx_description
1 polymer ?
#
loop_
_entity_poly.entity_id
_entity_poly.type
_entity_poly.pdbx_seq_one_letter_code
_entity_poly.pdbx_strand_id
1 'polypeptide(L)'
;MAYSASPPPLRKQAALFLVFLFLVSVTSIAAQAADSDGDGVLDSADDCPWAAGNSTVDLDGCPDRNGDGTSDFNDPWSIGNPNFQNEFTTSSSDDYYGVDYSPSGEFIVTGSEDGFVRVWNASTWTNLRSANTGTDVNEIDFSPDGNYVAAALNDDTINIYYSSNLSSLHGSISVDVGGGDRVNSVQFSPDSSRVAVAIGRSGNGGTNGEVTVIDVMTGQELYALNPNGEDRFYDVAYSPDGQHIALAGNGDIYVVNTSTGAATWTFTNPSAAVNAVAWSPDGNYISMCGAWEGSSASFDMYRYVSGSWSLVWQKTVSTSCYATAFSSDGSQVIAGMSWYGADGATARVYHSDTGNQVDSFNGPRPGSCSSGNNNNCGTIYGATWSPDSSHIVTAHGRNDEGVYYWYADIDEDNDGYNTTDQGDGIVDAFPSEGTQWDDTDGDGFGDNPAPAYQPDACPTTAGTSTEDRYGCLDGDGDGWSDEGDWAPANPDQWVDADEDGYGDNYLFDLDEYQLHVNQSGDAFPNDPTQWNDTDGDGYGDNYENASWDTYRPATWPGLLLSSANQPDVFPLDRTQQIDTDG
;
A
#
# COMPACT_ATOMS: atom_id res chain seq x y z
N MET A 1 -18.38 93.68 -54.07
CA MET A 1 -19.46 94.29 -53.26
C MET A 1 -20.20 93.18 -52.54
N ALA A 2 -20.42 93.37 -51.23
CA ALA A 2 -21.36 92.73 -50.30
C ALA A 2 -21.32 91.19 -50.16
N TYR A 3 -20.79 90.64 -49.05
CA TYR A 3 -21.40 90.43 -47.71
C TYR A 3 -22.58 89.44 -47.68
N SER A 4 -22.41 88.33 -46.95
CA SER A 4 -23.18 88.02 -45.73
C SER A 4 -23.02 86.54 -45.34
N ALA A 5 -22.65 86.32 -44.07
CA ALA A 5 -22.59 85.03 -43.40
C ALA A 5 -23.83 84.76 -42.52
N SER A 6 -23.96 83.50 -42.06
CA SER A 6 -24.64 82.98 -40.83
C SER A 6 -25.92 82.10 -41.06
N PRO A 7 -26.33 81.20 -40.12
CA PRO A 7 -26.19 79.71 -40.16
C PRO A 7 -27.52 78.99 -39.75
N PRO A 8 -27.58 77.81 -39.07
CA PRO A 8 -27.00 76.45 -39.23
C PRO A 8 -28.10 75.39 -39.57
N PRO A 9 -27.85 74.06 -39.49
CA PRO A 9 -28.90 73.18 -38.99
C PRO A 9 -28.48 72.23 -37.85
N LEU A 10 -29.47 72.01 -36.99
CA LEU A 10 -29.49 71.16 -35.81
C LEU A 10 -29.47 69.65 -36.13
N ARG A 11 -28.76 68.92 -35.24
CA ARG A 11 -29.02 67.59 -34.67
C ARG A 11 -29.68 66.51 -35.55
N LYS A 12 -28.91 65.44 -35.79
CA LYS A 12 -29.41 64.05 -35.76
C LYS A 12 -28.43 63.18 -34.96
N GLN A 13 -28.69 63.01 -33.67
CA GLN A 13 -28.22 61.86 -32.88
C GLN A 13 -29.45 60.97 -32.67
N ALA A 14 -29.50 59.83 -33.36
CA ALA A 14 -30.29 58.63 -33.01
C ALA A 14 -30.28 57.66 -34.20
N ALA A 15 -29.14 57.03 -34.49
CA ALA A 15 -29.06 55.88 -35.40
C ALA A 15 -27.68 55.20 -35.30
N LEU A 16 -27.26 54.81 -34.08
CA LEU A 16 -26.04 54.02 -33.87
C LEU A 16 -26.15 53.27 -32.53
N PHE A 17 -27.23 52.52 -32.34
CA PHE A 17 -27.40 51.67 -31.15
C PHE A 17 -28.21 50.38 -31.42
N LEU A 18 -28.34 49.97 -32.68
CA LEU A 18 -29.17 48.81 -33.06
C LEU A 18 -28.47 47.83 -34.02
N VAL A 19 -27.18 48.02 -34.31
CA VAL A 19 -26.38 47.07 -35.12
C VAL A 19 -25.31 46.34 -34.27
N PHE A 20 -25.02 46.83 -33.07
CA PHE A 20 -24.07 46.17 -32.16
C PHE A 20 -24.72 45.08 -31.28
N LEU A 21 -26.05 44.98 -31.27
CA LEU A 21 -26.78 44.04 -30.41
C LEU A 21 -27.23 42.75 -31.13
N PHE A 22 -26.84 42.54 -32.39
CA PHE A 22 -27.25 41.37 -33.19
C PHE A 22 -26.08 40.53 -33.72
N LEU A 23 -24.84 40.90 -33.35
CA LEU A 23 -23.61 40.15 -33.67
C LEU A 23 -22.94 39.55 -32.42
N VAL A 24 -23.59 39.65 -31.25
CA VAL A 24 -23.12 39.11 -29.96
C VAL A 24 -24.06 38.03 -29.40
N SER A 25 -25.10 37.62 -30.15
CA SER A 25 -26.14 36.72 -29.65
C SER A 25 -26.24 35.38 -30.40
N VAL A 26 -25.22 35.00 -31.17
CA VAL A 26 -25.11 33.65 -31.76
C VAL A 26 -23.67 33.13 -31.66
N THR A 27 -22.97 33.43 -30.57
CA THR A 27 -22.04 32.44 -30.00
C THR A 27 -22.87 31.65 -29.01
N SER A 28 -23.50 30.59 -29.52
CA SER A 28 -23.87 29.46 -28.68
C SER A 28 -22.65 29.18 -27.81
N ILE A 29 -22.82 29.29 -26.49
CA ILE A 29 -21.93 28.65 -25.55
C ILE A 29 -22.17 27.16 -25.79
N ALA A 30 -21.54 26.61 -26.83
CA ALA A 30 -21.15 25.22 -26.78
C ALA A 30 -20.14 25.22 -25.64
N ALA A 31 -20.51 24.63 -24.51
CA ALA A 31 -19.50 24.02 -23.67
C ALA A 31 -18.68 23.18 -24.66
N GLN A 32 -17.46 23.60 -24.96
CA GLN A 32 -16.51 22.69 -25.55
C GLN A 32 -16.42 21.60 -24.50
N ALA A 33 -16.95 20.42 -24.81
CA ALA A 33 -16.67 19.28 -23.98
C ALA A 33 -15.15 19.14 -24.01
N ALA A 34 -14.57 19.25 -22.83
CA ALA A 34 -13.14 19.04 -22.69
C ALA A 34 -12.87 17.56 -22.98
N ASP A 35 -11.76 17.35 -23.64
CA ASP A 35 -11.16 16.08 -24.01
C ASP A 35 -9.68 16.38 -23.75
N SER A 36 -9.32 16.23 -22.48
CA SER A 36 -8.09 16.78 -21.91
C SER A 36 -6.86 15.97 -22.32
N ASP A 37 -7.02 14.68 -22.60
CA ASP A 37 -5.98 13.77 -23.08
C ASP A 37 -6.08 13.43 -24.58
N GLY A 38 -7.14 13.85 -25.26
CA GLY A 38 -7.24 13.89 -26.72
C GLY A 38 -7.54 12.55 -27.39
N ASP A 39 -8.09 11.59 -26.65
CA ASP A 39 -8.38 10.24 -27.14
C ASP A 39 -9.71 10.15 -27.92
N GLY A 40 -10.53 11.20 -27.84
CA GLY A 40 -11.81 11.32 -28.52
C GLY A 40 -13.02 10.92 -27.66
N VAL A 41 -12.81 10.49 -26.43
CA VAL A 41 -13.79 10.46 -25.34
C VAL A 41 -13.77 11.85 -24.66
N LEU A 42 -14.90 12.26 -24.08
CA LEU A 42 -15.01 13.60 -23.48
C LEU A 42 -14.85 13.46 -21.97
N ASP A 43 -14.10 14.34 -21.28
CA ASP A 43 -13.83 14.33 -19.82
C ASP A 43 -15.07 14.04 -18.93
N SER A 44 -16.27 14.38 -19.40
CA SER A 44 -17.53 14.13 -18.68
C SER A 44 -18.07 12.69 -18.76
N ALA A 45 -17.51 11.89 -19.66
CA ALA A 45 -17.88 10.52 -20.01
C ALA A 45 -16.63 9.62 -20.13
N ASP A 46 -15.47 10.17 -19.80
CA ASP A 46 -14.17 9.52 -19.80
C ASP A 46 -13.80 9.21 -18.35
N ASP A 47 -13.53 7.96 -18.07
CA ASP A 47 -13.16 7.49 -16.74
C ASP A 47 -11.68 7.78 -16.42
N CYS A 48 -10.86 8.09 -17.43
CA CYS A 48 -9.44 8.47 -17.30
C CYS A 48 -9.09 9.75 -18.08
N PRO A 49 -9.59 10.94 -17.68
CA PRO A 49 -9.50 12.17 -18.48
C PRO A 49 -8.09 12.74 -18.76
N TRP A 50 -7.04 12.06 -18.31
CA TRP A 50 -5.63 12.46 -18.41
C TRP A 50 -4.74 11.31 -18.91
N ALA A 51 -5.35 10.26 -19.44
CA ALA A 51 -4.67 9.07 -19.90
C ALA A 51 -5.39 8.49 -21.10
N ALA A 52 -4.99 8.98 -22.27
CA ALA A 52 -5.57 8.60 -23.54
C ALA A 52 -5.59 7.09 -23.70
N GLY A 53 -6.78 6.55 -23.92
CA GLY A 53 -7.00 5.13 -23.92
C GLY A 53 -7.89 4.64 -25.04
N ASN A 54 -8.10 3.33 -25.03
CA ASN A 54 -8.98 2.66 -25.97
C ASN A 54 -9.67 1.46 -25.34
N SER A 55 -9.73 1.38 -24.01
CA SER A 55 -10.59 0.41 -23.34
C SER A 55 -12.03 0.58 -23.81
N THR A 56 -12.73 -0.54 -23.94
CA THR A 56 -14.12 -0.61 -24.45
C THR A 56 -15.02 -1.55 -23.64
N VAL A 57 -14.48 -2.23 -22.62
CA VAL A 57 -15.19 -3.27 -21.87
C VAL A 57 -15.70 -2.74 -20.52
N ASP A 58 -14.94 -1.85 -19.88
CA ASP A 58 -15.14 -1.44 -18.49
C ASP A 58 -15.07 0.08 -18.28
N LEU A 59 -13.87 0.67 -18.13
CA LEU A 59 -13.69 2.11 -17.98
C LEU A 59 -13.44 2.72 -19.36
N ASP A 60 -14.43 3.44 -19.86
CA ASP A 60 -14.40 4.03 -21.20
C ASP A 60 -13.35 5.15 -21.25
N GLY A 61 -12.44 5.10 -22.24
CA GLY A 61 -11.36 6.11 -22.42
C GLY A 61 -10.07 5.81 -21.66
N CYS A 62 -10.04 4.78 -20.81
CA CYS A 62 -8.84 4.44 -20.05
C CYS A 62 -7.80 3.64 -20.85
N PRO A 63 -6.49 3.73 -20.48
CA PRO A 63 -5.44 2.94 -21.10
C PRO A 63 -5.68 1.46 -20.96
N ASP A 64 -5.38 0.75 -22.04
CA ASP A 64 -5.41 -0.70 -22.16
C ASP A 64 -4.06 -1.09 -22.80
N ARG A 65 -3.03 -1.22 -21.96
CA ARG A 65 -1.65 -1.45 -22.44
C ARG A 65 -1.47 -2.82 -23.05
N ASN A 66 -2.31 -3.79 -22.68
CA ASN A 66 -2.24 -5.17 -23.17
C ASN A 66 -3.10 -5.39 -24.45
N GLY A 67 -4.02 -4.47 -24.74
CA GLY A 67 -4.87 -4.42 -25.92
C GLY A 67 -6.05 -5.41 -25.92
N ASP A 68 -6.49 -5.89 -24.75
CA ASP A 68 -7.57 -6.88 -24.62
C ASP A 68 -8.99 -6.27 -24.54
N GLY A 69 -9.06 -4.93 -24.43
CA GLY A 69 -10.27 -4.14 -24.38
C GLY A 69 -10.74 -3.78 -22.97
N THR A 70 -10.13 -4.33 -21.92
CA THR A 70 -10.34 -3.97 -20.51
C THR A 70 -9.31 -2.92 -20.13
N SER A 71 -9.71 -1.93 -19.35
CA SER A 71 -8.80 -0.90 -18.86
C SER A 71 -7.82 -1.52 -17.89
N ASP A 72 -6.59 -1.00 -17.87
CA ASP A 72 -5.55 -1.41 -16.92
C ASP A 72 -6.12 -1.46 -15.47
N PHE A 73 -7.08 -0.59 -15.10
CA PHE A 73 -7.67 -0.46 -13.75
C PHE A 73 -8.52 -1.63 -13.27
N ASN A 74 -9.34 -2.21 -14.14
CA ASN A 74 -10.10 -3.42 -13.78
C ASN A 74 -9.48 -4.67 -14.40
N ASP A 75 -8.25 -4.55 -14.86
CA ASP A 75 -7.44 -5.69 -15.19
C ASP A 75 -6.97 -6.30 -13.86
N PRO A 76 -7.45 -7.50 -13.45
CA PRO A 76 -7.34 -8.01 -12.08
C PRO A 76 -5.93 -8.50 -11.71
N TRP A 77 -4.88 -7.96 -12.34
CA TRP A 77 -3.52 -8.46 -12.24
C TRP A 77 -2.81 -8.07 -10.96
N SER A 78 -3.21 -6.98 -10.26
CA SER A 78 -2.63 -6.75 -8.95
C SER A 78 -3.26 -7.67 -7.91
N ILE A 79 -2.37 -8.43 -7.29
CA ILE A 79 -2.72 -9.31 -6.19
C ILE A 79 -2.90 -8.43 -4.96
N GLY A 80 -4.09 -8.44 -4.36
CA GLY A 80 -4.45 -7.56 -3.23
C GLY A 80 -3.60 -7.75 -1.97
N ASN A 81 -3.10 -8.95 -1.72
CA ASN A 81 -2.13 -9.25 -0.66
C ASN A 81 -1.04 -10.20 -1.17
N PRO A 82 0.00 -9.67 -1.84
CA PRO A 82 0.98 -10.47 -2.56
C PRO A 82 2.08 -11.08 -1.71
N ASN A 83 2.23 -10.70 -0.44
CA ASN A 83 3.30 -11.18 0.46
C ASN A 83 4.65 -11.40 -0.25
N PHE A 84 5.21 -10.34 -0.84
CA PHE A 84 6.34 -10.43 -1.75
C PHE A 84 7.56 -11.11 -1.11
N GLN A 85 7.98 -12.23 -1.69
CA GLN A 85 9.14 -12.99 -1.25
C GLN A 85 10.32 -12.79 -2.21
N ASN A 86 11.53 -12.85 -1.67
CA ASN A 86 12.75 -12.81 -2.48
C ASN A 86 12.88 -14.12 -3.27
N GLU A 87 12.72 -14.03 -4.59
CA GLU A 87 12.87 -15.15 -5.51
C GLU A 87 14.35 -15.42 -5.83
N PHE A 88 15.08 -14.34 -6.12
CA PHE A 88 16.46 -14.40 -6.56
C PHE A 88 17.22 -13.10 -6.26
N THR A 89 18.55 -13.21 -6.16
CA THR A 89 19.42 -12.05 -5.93
C THR A 89 20.68 -12.16 -6.79
N THR A 90 20.96 -11.09 -7.54
CA THR A 90 22.24 -10.88 -8.20
C THR A 90 23.12 -10.00 -7.33
N SER A 91 23.91 -10.59 -6.44
CA SER A 91 24.82 -9.84 -5.56
C SER A 91 26.00 -9.23 -6.32
N SER A 92 26.42 -8.05 -5.89
CA SER A 92 27.47 -7.22 -6.50
C SER A 92 28.37 -6.60 -5.44
N SER A 93 29.44 -5.93 -5.88
CA SER A 93 30.21 -4.98 -5.05
C SER A 93 30.03 -3.52 -5.48
N ASP A 94 29.31 -3.32 -6.58
CA ASP A 94 29.07 -2.04 -7.23
C ASP A 94 27.57 -1.72 -7.14
N ASP A 95 27.24 -0.48 -6.82
CA ASP A 95 25.86 -0.01 -6.65
C ASP A 95 25.08 -0.15 -7.97
N TYR A 96 23.82 -0.58 -7.87
CA TYR A 96 22.87 -0.51 -8.99
C TYR A 96 21.92 0.67 -8.74
N TYR A 97 21.85 1.60 -9.68
CA TYR A 97 21.06 2.82 -9.52
C TYR A 97 19.69 2.71 -10.20
N GLY A 98 19.63 2.20 -11.44
CA GLY A 98 18.39 2.08 -12.21
C GLY A 98 18.03 0.63 -12.54
N VAL A 99 16.73 0.33 -12.54
CA VAL A 99 16.17 -0.95 -12.98
C VAL A 99 14.79 -0.76 -13.59
N ASP A 100 14.50 -1.48 -14.67
CA ASP A 100 13.22 -1.39 -15.37
C ASP A 100 12.88 -2.70 -16.10
N TYR A 101 11.58 -2.99 -16.22
CA TYR A 101 11.06 -4.12 -16.99
C TYR A 101 10.83 -3.74 -18.45
N SER A 102 11.14 -4.65 -19.35
CA SER A 102 10.64 -4.52 -20.73
C SER A 102 9.11 -4.60 -20.72
N PRO A 103 8.41 -3.90 -21.64
CA PRO A 103 6.95 -3.93 -21.72
C PRO A 103 6.37 -5.33 -21.97
N SER A 104 7.17 -6.27 -22.50
CA SER A 104 6.76 -7.67 -22.68
C SER A 104 6.93 -8.55 -21.43
N GLY A 105 7.57 -8.04 -20.37
CA GLY A 105 7.92 -8.80 -19.17
C GLY A 105 9.05 -9.83 -19.36
N GLU A 106 9.57 -10.01 -20.58
CA GLU A 106 10.58 -11.04 -20.89
C GLU A 106 11.99 -10.64 -20.41
N PHE A 107 12.25 -9.33 -20.31
CA PHE A 107 13.56 -8.80 -19.98
C PHE A 107 13.51 -7.75 -18.87
N ILE A 108 14.64 -7.62 -18.19
CA ILE A 108 14.91 -6.56 -17.20
C ILE A 108 16.18 -5.85 -17.64
N VAL A 109 16.22 -4.53 -17.52
CA VAL A 109 17.42 -3.74 -17.77
C VAL A 109 17.89 -3.09 -16.48
N THR A 110 19.20 -2.96 -16.33
CA THR A 110 19.80 -2.39 -15.12
C THR A 110 20.99 -1.49 -15.47
N GLY A 111 21.17 -0.42 -14.70
CA GLY A 111 22.34 0.47 -14.74
C GLY A 111 23.11 0.45 -13.41
N SER A 112 24.43 0.40 -13.48
CA SER A 112 25.29 0.27 -12.30
C SER A 112 26.51 1.21 -12.29
N GLU A 113 27.09 1.39 -11.11
CA GLU A 113 28.30 2.17 -10.83
C GLU A 113 29.53 1.63 -11.59
N ASP A 114 29.58 0.33 -11.89
CA ASP A 114 30.65 -0.26 -12.70
C ASP A 114 30.61 0.14 -14.19
N GLY A 115 29.65 1.01 -14.56
CA GLY A 115 29.50 1.61 -15.87
C GLY A 115 28.92 0.68 -16.93
N PHE A 116 28.09 -0.28 -16.52
CA PHE A 116 27.43 -1.19 -17.44
C PHE A 116 25.92 -0.99 -17.46
N VAL A 117 25.38 -0.99 -18.67
CA VAL A 117 23.97 -1.29 -18.94
C VAL A 117 23.86 -2.78 -19.23
N ARG A 118 22.96 -3.47 -18.54
CA ARG A 118 22.78 -4.92 -18.65
C ARG A 118 21.34 -5.26 -18.93
N VAL A 119 21.11 -6.19 -19.86
CA VAL A 119 19.78 -6.77 -20.07
C VAL A 119 19.79 -8.23 -19.65
N TRP A 120 18.86 -8.58 -18.79
CA TRP A 120 18.67 -9.88 -18.16
C TRP A 120 17.43 -10.56 -18.72
N ASN A 121 17.41 -11.89 -18.74
CA ASN A 121 16.17 -12.63 -18.94
C ASN A 121 15.37 -12.63 -17.62
N ALA A 122 14.11 -12.21 -17.65
CA ALA A 122 13.31 -12.03 -16.44
C ALA A 122 12.97 -13.35 -15.72
N SER A 123 12.82 -14.45 -16.45
CA SER A 123 12.44 -15.75 -15.87
C SER A 123 13.63 -16.60 -15.40
N THR A 124 14.85 -16.28 -15.83
CA THR A 124 16.05 -17.08 -15.49
C THR A 124 17.14 -16.25 -14.80
N TRP A 125 16.96 -14.93 -14.73
CA TRP A 125 17.89 -13.95 -14.16
C TRP A 125 19.30 -14.01 -14.74
N THR A 126 19.41 -14.51 -15.98
CA THR A 126 20.70 -14.62 -16.68
C THR A 126 21.01 -13.35 -17.45
N ASN A 127 22.24 -12.86 -17.35
CA ASN A 127 22.70 -11.73 -18.18
C ASN A 127 22.78 -12.16 -19.64
N LEU A 128 22.00 -11.52 -20.51
CA LEU A 128 21.99 -11.80 -21.94
C LEU A 128 22.90 -10.84 -22.71
N ARG A 129 22.91 -9.57 -22.28
CA ARG A 129 23.53 -8.46 -23.00
C ARG A 129 24.17 -7.50 -21.99
N SER A 130 25.30 -6.92 -22.38
CA SER A 130 26.01 -5.90 -21.60
C SER A 130 26.64 -4.88 -22.53
N ALA A 131 26.55 -3.59 -22.18
CA ALA A 131 27.26 -2.49 -22.83
C ALA A 131 27.96 -1.64 -21.76
N ASN A 132 29.27 -1.42 -21.93
CA ASN A 132 30.03 -0.55 -21.03
C ASN A 132 29.98 0.89 -21.56
N THR A 133 29.54 1.81 -20.72
CA THR A 133 29.41 3.25 -21.03
C THR A 133 30.68 4.04 -20.73
N GLY A 134 31.56 3.48 -19.89
CA GLY A 134 32.81 4.09 -19.45
C GLY A 134 32.70 4.95 -18.18
N THR A 135 31.50 5.12 -17.63
CA THR A 135 31.19 5.87 -16.41
C THR A 135 29.91 5.34 -15.76
N ASP A 136 29.66 5.68 -14.50
CA ASP A 136 28.47 5.25 -13.75
C ASP A 136 27.17 5.52 -14.51
N VAL A 137 26.25 4.55 -14.47
CA VAL A 137 24.91 4.66 -15.05
C VAL A 137 23.93 4.98 -13.92
N ASN A 138 23.42 6.20 -13.90
CA ASN A 138 22.60 6.72 -12.80
C ASN A 138 21.14 6.30 -12.86
N GLU A 139 20.61 6.09 -14.07
CA GLU A 139 19.22 5.69 -14.31
C GLU A 139 19.14 5.01 -15.68
N ILE A 140 18.13 4.16 -15.87
CA ILE A 140 17.83 3.52 -17.16
C ILE A 140 16.32 3.50 -17.40
N ASP A 141 15.91 3.29 -18.65
CA ASP A 141 14.50 3.10 -18.99
C ASP A 141 14.36 2.26 -20.25
N PHE A 142 13.37 1.37 -20.32
CA PHE A 142 12.93 0.71 -21.54
C PHE A 142 11.93 1.59 -22.28
N SER A 143 12.05 1.64 -23.62
CA SER A 143 10.97 2.25 -24.39
C SER A 143 9.69 1.41 -24.30
N PRO A 144 8.49 2.03 -24.23
CA PRO A 144 7.21 1.33 -24.20
C PRO A 144 6.95 0.37 -25.38
N ASP A 145 7.60 0.60 -26.52
CA ASP A 145 7.57 -0.30 -27.68
C ASP A 145 8.57 -1.49 -27.59
N GLY A 146 9.39 -1.53 -26.55
CA GLY A 146 10.40 -2.54 -26.26
C GLY A 146 11.63 -2.51 -27.16
N ASN A 147 11.75 -1.54 -28.07
CA ASN A 147 12.82 -1.50 -29.08
C ASN A 147 14.11 -0.83 -28.61
N TYR A 148 14.03 0.02 -27.59
CA TYR A 148 15.13 0.86 -27.14
C TYR A 148 15.34 0.80 -25.63
N VAL A 149 16.55 1.18 -25.21
CA VAL A 149 16.94 1.42 -23.82
C VAL A 149 17.66 2.75 -23.76
N ALA A 150 17.30 3.61 -22.81
CA ALA A 150 18.01 4.83 -22.50
C ALA A 150 18.84 4.65 -21.22
N ALA A 151 19.98 5.34 -21.14
CA ALA A 151 20.85 5.30 -19.98
C ALA A 151 21.35 6.71 -19.65
N ALA A 152 21.09 7.16 -18.42
CA ALA A 152 21.59 8.40 -17.83
C ALA A 152 23.01 8.19 -17.29
N LEU A 153 23.97 9.04 -17.68
CA LEU A 153 25.37 8.86 -17.32
C LEU A 153 25.90 10.00 -16.43
N ASN A 154 26.90 9.68 -15.63
CA ASN A 154 27.54 10.62 -14.70
C ASN A 154 28.49 11.64 -15.38
N ASP A 155 28.58 11.64 -16.72
CA ASP A 155 29.48 12.48 -17.51
C ASP A 155 28.76 13.50 -18.41
N ASP A 156 27.59 13.98 -17.99
CA ASP A 156 26.75 14.94 -18.72
C ASP A 156 26.16 14.39 -20.03
N THR A 157 26.15 13.07 -20.19
CA THR A 157 25.63 12.42 -21.40
C THR A 157 24.55 11.40 -21.11
N ILE A 158 23.80 11.08 -22.16
CA ILE A 158 22.95 9.90 -22.23
C ILE A 158 23.37 9.03 -23.40
N ASN A 159 23.05 7.74 -23.31
CA ASN A 159 23.12 6.82 -24.44
C ASN A 159 21.74 6.22 -24.71
N ILE A 160 21.38 6.11 -25.99
CA ILE A 160 20.21 5.34 -26.44
C ILE A 160 20.71 4.11 -27.21
N TYR A 161 20.18 2.94 -26.89
CA TYR A 161 20.57 1.65 -27.45
C TYR A 161 19.39 0.95 -28.10
N TYR A 162 19.67 0.09 -29.09
CA TYR A 162 18.72 -0.96 -29.47
C TYR A 162 18.65 -2.01 -28.36
N SER A 163 17.46 -2.30 -27.83
CA SER A 163 17.26 -3.28 -26.75
C SER A 163 17.76 -4.68 -27.13
N SER A 164 17.58 -5.06 -28.39
CA SER A 164 17.89 -6.39 -28.91
C SER A 164 19.36 -6.79 -28.79
N ASN A 165 20.29 -5.82 -28.78
CA ASN A 165 21.73 -6.09 -28.84
C ASN A 165 22.62 -5.09 -28.08
N LEU A 166 22.04 -4.05 -27.45
CA LEU A 166 22.74 -2.93 -26.81
C LEU A 166 23.78 -2.21 -27.71
N SER A 167 23.54 -2.19 -29.02
CA SER A 167 24.29 -1.31 -29.92
C SER A 167 23.77 0.12 -29.80
N SER A 168 24.68 1.09 -29.65
CA SER A 168 24.32 2.49 -29.51
C SER A 168 23.70 3.02 -30.80
N LEU A 169 22.58 3.75 -30.67
CA LEU A 169 21.85 4.35 -31.77
C LEU A 169 22.57 5.61 -32.31
N HIS A 170 23.08 6.45 -31.42
CA HIS A 170 23.67 7.77 -31.75
C HIS A 170 25.10 8.00 -31.25
N GLY A 171 25.67 7.05 -30.51
CA GLY A 171 26.77 7.34 -29.59
C GLY A 171 26.25 8.08 -28.36
N SER A 172 27.14 8.82 -27.68
CA SER A 172 26.79 9.64 -26.52
C SER A 172 26.20 10.98 -26.94
N ILE A 173 25.06 11.31 -26.37
CA ILE A 173 24.35 12.57 -26.57
C ILE A 173 24.60 13.43 -25.34
N SER A 174 25.21 14.60 -25.53
CA SER A 174 25.46 15.53 -24.43
C SER A 174 24.19 16.32 -24.10
N VAL A 175 23.89 16.42 -22.81
CA VAL A 175 22.80 17.21 -22.22
C VAL A 175 23.35 18.20 -21.20
N ASP A 176 24.56 18.68 -21.46
CA ASP A 176 25.37 19.47 -20.54
C ASP A 176 24.74 20.84 -20.22
N VAL A 177 24.50 21.12 -18.93
CA VAL A 177 24.03 22.41 -18.40
C VAL A 177 25.12 23.20 -17.67
N GLY A 178 26.39 22.86 -17.90
CA GLY A 178 27.52 23.59 -17.35
C GLY A 178 28.62 22.75 -16.73
N GLY A 179 29.18 21.78 -17.46
CA GLY A 179 30.44 21.09 -17.21
C GLY A 179 30.58 20.43 -15.83
N GLY A 180 30.51 19.10 -15.82
CA GLY A 180 30.71 18.27 -14.64
C GLY A 180 29.44 18.10 -13.80
N ASP A 181 28.29 18.13 -14.47
CA ASP A 181 26.96 17.92 -13.92
C ASP A 181 26.65 16.41 -13.81
N ARG A 182 25.42 16.07 -13.42
CA ARG A 182 24.98 14.67 -13.33
C ARG A 182 23.60 14.53 -13.92
N VAL A 183 23.48 13.66 -14.92
CA VAL A 183 22.16 13.22 -15.43
C VAL A 183 21.56 12.31 -14.37
N ASN A 184 20.44 12.72 -13.78
CA ASN A 184 19.83 12.01 -12.65
C ASN A 184 18.80 11.00 -13.13
N SER A 185 18.03 11.29 -14.18
CA SER A 185 16.96 10.42 -14.66
C SER A 185 16.76 10.55 -16.18
N VAL A 186 16.26 9.47 -16.79
CA VAL A 186 15.83 9.39 -18.18
C VAL A 186 14.50 8.66 -18.25
N GLN A 187 13.60 9.10 -19.12
CA GLN A 187 12.35 8.39 -19.36
C GLN A 187 11.84 8.58 -20.79
N PHE A 188 11.41 7.51 -21.43
CA PHE A 188 10.75 7.54 -22.73
C PHE A 188 9.33 8.12 -22.61
N SER A 189 8.90 8.81 -23.67
CA SER A 189 7.48 9.13 -23.83
C SER A 189 6.66 7.85 -24.07
N PRO A 190 5.36 7.84 -23.73
CA PRO A 190 4.49 6.67 -23.92
C PRO A 190 4.46 6.14 -25.36
N ASP A 191 4.62 7.03 -26.35
CA ASP A 191 4.68 6.69 -27.77
C ASP A 191 6.10 6.26 -28.25
N SER A 192 7.06 6.14 -27.34
CA SER A 192 8.48 5.80 -27.60
C SER A 192 9.23 6.77 -28.54
N SER A 193 8.64 7.92 -28.90
CA SER A 193 9.24 8.84 -29.88
C SER A 193 10.24 9.83 -29.27
N ARG A 194 10.16 10.07 -27.95
CA ARG A 194 11.00 11.03 -27.22
C ARG A 194 11.59 10.40 -25.96
N VAL A 195 12.66 11.01 -25.47
CA VAL A 195 13.22 10.76 -24.13
C VAL A 195 13.32 12.09 -23.41
N ALA A 196 12.74 12.19 -22.21
CA ALA A 196 12.98 13.27 -21.27
C ALA A 196 14.19 12.93 -20.40
N VAL A 197 15.02 13.94 -20.11
CA VAL A 197 16.29 13.77 -19.41
C VAL A 197 16.37 14.81 -18.31
N ALA A 198 16.34 14.38 -17.04
CA ALA A 198 16.51 15.26 -15.91
C ALA A 198 18.00 15.41 -15.58
N ILE A 199 18.53 16.63 -15.68
CA ILE A 199 19.90 16.95 -15.31
C ILE A 199 19.94 18.00 -14.23
N GLY A 200 20.83 17.80 -13.27
CA GLY A 200 21.06 18.74 -12.18
C GLY A 200 22.50 19.22 -12.13
N ARG A 201 22.65 20.48 -11.74
CA ARG A 201 23.96 21.10 -11.57
C ARG A 201 24.78 20.46 -10.47
N SER A 202 26.07 20.22 -10.73
CA SER A 202 27.05 19.84 -9.70
C SER A 202 27.66 21.08 -9.01
N GLY A 203 27.48 21.17 -7.69
CA GLY A 203 28.06 22.26 -6.88
C GLY A 203 27.37 23.64 -7.01
N ASN A 204 28.15 24.71 -6.82
CA ASN A 204 27.67 26.11 -6.71
C ASN A 204 28.16 27.02 -7.87
N GLY A 205 28.80 26.47 -8.91
CA GLY A 205 29.17 27.16 -10.17
C GLY A 205 28.49 26.45 -11.36
N GLY A 206 28.05 27.15 -12.41
CA GLY A 206 27.30 26.54 -13.54
C GLY A 206 25.99 27.24 -13.90
N THR A 207 25.28 26.74 -14.93
CA THR A 207 23.91 27.18 -15.26
C THR A 207 22.87 26.36 -14.48
N ASN A 208 21.60 26.73 -14.61
CA ASN A 208 20.51 26.06 -13.91
C ASN A 208 20.32 24.64 -14.47
N GLY A 209 19.74 23.73 -13.70
CA GLY A 209 19.35 22.40 -14.18
C GLY A 209 18.24 22.51 -15.22
N GLU A 210 17.99 21.45 -15.97
CA GLU A 210 16.86 21.42 -16.91
C GLU A 210 16.34 20.01 -17.11
N VAL A 211 15.15 19.92 -17.72
CA VAL A 211 14.65 18.67 -18.29
C VAL A 211 14.66 18.79 -19.81
N THR A 212 15.60 18.09 -20.45
CA THR A 212 15.80 18.12 -21.89
C THR A 212 14.99 17.03 -22.57
N VAL A 213 14.24 17.36 -23.61
CA VAL A 213 13.47 16.40 -24.39
C VAL A 213 14.16 16.16 -25.73
N ILE A 214 14.49 14.91 -26.01
CA ILE A 214 15.26 14.47 -27.17
C ILE A 214 14.39 13.58 -28.05
N ASP A 215 14.49 13.76 -29.35
CA ASP A 215 13.89 12.86 -30.34
C ASP A 215 14.71 11.56 -30.43
N VAL A 216 14.06 10.42 -30.20
CA VAL A 216 14.73 9.11 -30.13
C VAL A 216 15.42 8.75 -31.45
N MET A 217 14.77 9.06 -32.57
CA MET A 217 15.23 8.64 -33.90
C MET A 217 16.40 9.46 -34.43
N THR A 218 16.53 10.72 -34.00
CA THR A 218 17.53 11.66 -34.49
C THR A 218 18.60 12.00 -33.45
N GLY A 219 18.34 11.72 -32.17
CA GLY A 219 19.21 12.08 -31.05
C GLY A 219 19.37 13.59 -30.88
N GLN A 220 18.44 14.37 -31.44
CA GLN A 220 18.46 15.83 -31.36
C GLN A 220 17.58 16.30 -30.21
N GLU A 221 18.06 17.31 -29.49
CA GLU A 221 17.23 18.07 -28.57
C GLU A 221 16.09 18.74 -29.34
N LEU A 222 14.86 18.56 -28.84
CA LEU A 222 13.66 19.22 -29.32
C LEU A 222 13.43 20.53 -28.56
N TYR A 223 13.51 20.46 -27.23
CA TYR A 223 13.34 21.58 -26.30
C TYR A 223 13.84 21.19 -24.91
N ALA A 224 14.08 22.19 -24.06
CA ALA A 224 14.40 22.01 -22.64
C ALA A 224 13.41 22.79 -21.75
N LEU A 225 13.16 22.24 -20.55
CA LEU A 225 12.19 22.74 -19.59
C LEU A 225 12.90 23.15 -18.29
N ASN A 226 12.67 24.39 -17.86
CA ASN A 226 12.98 24.83 -16.50
C ASN A 226 11.99 25.94 -16.10
N PRO A 227 10.82 25.58 -15.53
CA PRO A 227 9.73 26.54 -15.30
C PRO A 227 10.06 27.68 -14.34
N ASN A 228 10.97 27.48 -13.39
CA ASN A 228 11.24 28.43 -12.31
C ASN A 228 12.74 28.75 -12.09
N GLY A 229 13.60 28.32 -13.01
CA GLY A 229 15.04 28.49 -12.86
C GLY A 229 15.64 27.61 -11.75
N GLU A 230 15.15 26.39 -11.61
CA GLU A 230 15.66 25.39 -10.68
C GLU A 230 17.11 25.00 -10.99
N ASP A 231 17.92 24.81 -9.95
CA ASP A 231 19.30 24.36 -10.10
C ASP A 231 19.40 22.85 -10.39
N ARG A 232 18.38 22.07 -10.01
CA ARG A 232 18.39 20.60 -10.07
C ARG A 232 17.02 20.03 -10.36
N PHE A 233 16.98 19.09 -11.31
CA PHE A 233 15.91 18.13 -11.45
C PHE A 233 16.47 16.74 -11.14
N TYR A 234 15.77 16.00 -10.28
CA TYR A 234 16.21 14.68 -9.80
C TYR A 234 15.54 13.56 -10.57
N ASP A 235 14.29 13.76 -10.99
CA ASP A 235 13.50 12.75 -11.68
C ASP A 235 12.46 13.36 -12.61
N VAL A 236 11.93 12.54 -13.52
CA VAL A 236 10.95 12.92 -14.54
C VAL A 236 9.94 11.81 -14.80
N ALA A 237 8.66 12.16 -14.90
CA ALA A 237 7.58 11.23 -15.24
C ALA A 237 6.66 11.80 -16.33
N TYR A 238 6.55 11.15 -17.48
CA TYR A 238 5.51 11.44 -18.48
C TYR A 238 4.14 11.03 -17.93
N SER A 239 3.11 11.82 -18.26
CA SER A 239 1.74 11.33 -18.15
C SER A 239 1.50 10.20 -19.17
N PRO A 240 0.59 9.26 -18.88
CA PRO A 240 0.31 8.13 -19.78
C PRO A 240 -0.12 8.54 -21.20
N ASP A 241 -0.78 9.69 -21.34
CA ASP A 241 -1.17 10.28 -22.63
C ASP A 241 -0.02 10.98 -23.39
N GLY A 242 1.13 11.20 -22.73
CA GLY A 242 2.27 11.95 -23.27
C GLY A 242 2.02 13.46 -23.45
N GLN A 243 0.89 14.00 -23.00
CA GLN A 243 0.58 15.43 -23.07
C GLN A 243 1.26 16.24 -21.97
N HIS A 244 1.68 15.60 -20.88
CA HIS A 244 2.31 16.23 -19.74
C HIS A 244 3.58 15.50 -19.30
N ILE A 245 4.42 16.24 -18.55
CA ILE A 245 5.60 15.72 -17.85
C ILE A 245 5.62 16.33 -16.45
N ALA A 246 5.71 15.48 -15.43
CA ALA A 246 6.03 15.84 -14.07
C ALA A 246 7.56 15.94 -13.91
N LEU A 247 8.04 17.09 -13.41
CA LEU A 247 9.46 17.37 -13.19
C LEU A 247 9.71 17.46 -11.68
N ALA A 248 10.53 16.57 -11.13
CA ALA A 248 10.89 16.55 -9.72
C ALA A 248 12.08 17.50 -9.45
N GLY A 249 11.81 18.64 -8.82
CA GLY A 249 12.80 19.65 -8.48
C GLY A 249 13.26 19.61 -7.03
N ASN A 250 13.83 20.73 -6.57
CA ASN A 250 14.28 20.88 -5.18
C ASN A 250 13.23 21.63 -4.33
N GLY A 251 12.28 20.88 -3.77
CA GLY A 251 11.17 21.44 -2.99
C GLY A 251 9.91 21.75 -3.81
N ASP A 252 9.92 21.45 -5.11
CA ASP A 252 8.80 21.67 -6.01
C ASP A 252 8.65 20.49 -6.99
N ILE A 253 7.42 20.21 -7.41
CA ILE A 253 7.13 19.36 -8.59
C ILE A 253 6.38 20.22 -9.61
N TYR A 254 6.77 20.13 -10.88
CA TYR A 254 6.14 20.89 -11.97
C TYR A 254 5.44 19.97 -12.95
N VAL A 255 4.16 20.20 -13.24
CA VAL A 255 3.46 19.49 -14.33
C VAL A 255 3.44 20.38 -15.56
N VAL A 256 4.17 20.00 -16.59
CA VAL A 256 4.41 20.81 -17.80
C VAL A 256 3.74 20.18 -19.00
N ASN A 257 3.01 20.97 -19.79
CA ASN A 257 2.42 20.49 -21.05
C ASN A 257 3.51 20.34 -22.14
N THR A 258 3.57 19.17 -22.79
CA THR A 258 4.63 18.80 -23.75
C THR A 258 4.60 19.59 -25.04
N SER A 259 3.44 20.12 -25.43
CA SER A 259 3.30 20.89 -26.67
C SER A 259 3.67 22.36 -26.50
N THR A 260 3.44 22.92 -25.32
CA THR A 260 3.63 24.36 -25.05
C THR A 260 4.86 24.67 -24.19
N GLY A 261 5.36 23.70 -23.43
CA GLY A 261 6.39 23.88 -22.41
C GLY A 261 5.93 24.70 -21.20
N ALA A 262 4.62 24.98 -21.09
CA ALA A 262 4.07 25.75 -19.98
C ALA A 262 3.76 24.86 -18.77
N ALA A 263 4.16 25.31 -17.58
CA ALA A 263 3.72 24.71 -16.32
C ALA A 263 2.21 24.91 -16.16
N THR A 264 1.49 23.80 -16.10
CA THR A 264 0.04 23.72 -15.88
C THR A 264 -0.31 23.53 -14.42
N TRP A 265 0.60 22.92 -13.65
CA TRP A 265 0.49 22.78 -12.20
C TRP A 265 1.87 22.88 -11.53
N THR A 266 1.88 23.29 -10.27
CA THR A 266 3.08 23.28 -9.43
C THR A 266 2.72 22.89 -8.01
N PHE A 267 3.44 21.92 -7.47
CA PHE A 267 3.33 21.48 -6.09
C PHE A 267 4.43 22.18 -5.28
N THR A 268 4.07 23.16 -4.45
CA THR A 268 5.06 24.07 -3.81
C THR A 268 5.35 23.78 -2.33
N ASN A 269 4.87 22.66 -1.81
CA ASN A 269 5.05 22.27 -0.41
C ASN A 269 5.76 20.91 -0.17
N PRO A 270 6.45 20.25 -1.13
CA PRO A 270 7.50 19.28 -0.79
C PRO A 270 8.56 19.95 0.07
N SER A 271 8.93 19.33 1.18
CA SER A 271 9.76 19.98 2.19
C SER A 271 11.28 19.91 1.91
N ALA A 272 11.70 19.15 0.88
CA ALA A 272 13.07 19.01 0.39
C ALA A 272 13.13 18.55 -1.09
N ALA A 273 14.30 18.08 -1.52
CA ALA A 273 14.49 17.46 -2.83
C ALA A 273 13.48 16.32 -3.04
N VAL A 274 12.85 16.33 -4.21
CA VAL A 274 11.98 15.26 -4.65
C VAL A 274 12.85 14.27 -5.40
N ASN A 275 13.19 13.14 -4.79
CA ASN A 275 14.14 12.19 -5.36
C ASN A 275 13.56 11.37 -6.50
N ALA A 276 12.27 11.01 -6.40
CA ALA A 276 11.56 10.27 -7.44
C ALA A 276 10.09 10.69 -7.53
N VAL A 277 9.53 10.58 -8.72
CA VAL A 277 8.14 10.86 -9.06
C VAL A 277 7.66 9.82 -10.05
N ALA A 278 6.47 9.26 -9.85
CA ALA A 278 5.83 8.42 -10.86
C ALA A 278 4.41 8.92 -11.13
N TRP A 279 3.98 8.76 -12.38
CA TRP A 279 2.62 9.02 -12.80
C TRP A 279 1.91 7.67 -12.89
N SER A 280 0.72 7.56 -12.31
CA SER A 280 -0.06 6.34 -12.40
C SER A 280 -0.52 6.08 -13.84
N PRO A 281 -0.74 4.81 -14.21
CA PRO A 281 -1.24 4.46 -15.53
C PRO A 281 -2.56 5.12 -15.94
N ASP A 282 -3.47 5.49 -15.03
CA ASP A 282 -4.75 6.19 -15.34
C ASP A 282 -4.55 7.70 -15.53
N GLY A 283 -3.35 8.19 -15.25
CA GLY A 283 -3.11 9.62 -15.24
C GLY A 283 -3.69 10.33 -14.01
N ASN A 284 -4.41 9.64 -13.12
CA ASN A 284 -5.13 10.26 -12.00
C ASN A 284 -4.25 10.52 -10.78
N TYR A 285 -3.12 9.83 -10.64
CA TYR A 285 -2.27 9.87 -9.47
C TYR A 285 -0.82 10.24 -9.82
N ILE A 286 -0.17 10.96 -8.91
CA ILE A 286 1.27 11.19 -8.92
C ILE A 286 1.80 10.81 -7.55
N SER A 287 2.70 9.83 -7.51
CA SER A 287 3.45 9.49 -6.30
C SER A 287 4.71 10.34 -6.22
N MET A 288 5.16 10.64 -5.00
CA MET A 288 6.37 11.43 -4.77
C MET A 288 7.19 10.87 -3.61
N CYS A 289 8.49 10.71 -3.85
CA CYS A 289 9.48 10.33 -2.86
C CYS A 289 10.36 11.51 -2.44
N GLY A 290 10.25 11.92 -1.17
CA GLY A 290 11.01 13.00 -0.60
C GLY A 290 12.38 12.59 -0.04
N ALA A 291 13.32 13.54 -0.05
CA ALA A 291 14.62 13.42 0.60
C ALA A 291 14.56 13.70 2.12
N TRP A 292 15.54 13.16 2.85
CA TRP A 292 15.67 13.34 4.29
C TRP A 292 15.93 14.80 4.73
N GLU A 293 15.12 15.28 5.66
CA GLU A 293 15.13 16.67 6.18
C GLU A 293 15.62 16.77 7.63
N GLY A 294 16.71 16.09 7.93
CA GLY A 294 17.31 16.13 9.27
C GLY A 294 16.56 15.34 10.34
N SER A 295 15.29 14.94 10.12
CA SER A 295 14.52 14.09 11.05
C SER A 295 13.54 13.10 10.41
N SER A 296 13.08 13.33 9.18
CA SER A 296 12.24 12.42 8.40
C SER A 296 12.27 12.81 6.93
N ALA A 297 11.69 11.97 6.07
CA ALA A 297 11.19 12.34 4.75
C ALA A 297 9.72 11.89 4.61
N SER A 298 9.13 12.03 3.43
CA SER A 298 7.79 11.52 3.16
C SER A 298 7.67 10.80 1.83
N PHE A 299 6.68 9.91 1.77
CA PHE A 299 6.14 9.35 0.55
C PHE A 299 4.70 9.84 0.40
N ASP A 300 4.45 10.62 -0.63
CA ASP A 300 3.22 11.38 -0.80
C ASP A 300 2.46 10.89 -2.03
N MET A 301 1.14 10.95 -1.98
CA MET A 301 0.27 10.66 -3.10
C MET A 301 -0.65 11.82 -3.42
N TYR A 302 -0.56 12.31 -4.64
CA TYR A 302 -1.43 13.34 -5.17
C TYR A 302 -2.42 12.71 -6.14
N ARG A 303 -3.68 13.13 -6.08
CA ARG A 303 -4.71 12.74 -7.05
C ARG A 303 -5.28 13.96 -7.75
N TYR A 304 -5.51 13.82 -9.04
CA TYR A 304 -6.24 14.79 -9.84
C TYR A 304 -7.75 14.61 -9.63
N VAL A 305 -8.40 15.64 -9.09
CA VAL A 305 -9.86 15.64 -8.89
C VAL A 305 -10.41 17.02 -9.22
N SER A 306 -11.43 17.07 -10.08
CA SER A 306 -12.21 18.28 -10.38
C SER A 306 -11.37 19.50 -10.83
N GLY A 307 -10.35 19.29 -11.67
CA GLY A 307 -9.56 20.40 -12.20
C GLY A 307 -8.30 20.74 -11.40
N SER A 308 -7.96 19.96 -10.37
CA SER A 308 -6.84 20.26 -9.47
C SER A 308 -6.18 19.01 -8.91
N TRP A 309 -4.87 19.09 -8.69
CA TRP A 309 -4.15 18.07 -7.92
C TRP A 309 -4.25 18.33 -6.43
N SER A 310 -4.56 17.29 -5.66
CA SER A 310 -4.69 17.33 -4.21
C SER A 310 -3.95 16.18 -3.54
N LEU A 311 -3.28 16.45 -2.42
CA LEU A 311 -2.66 15.41 -1.59
C LEU A 311 -3.77 14.54 -0.97
N VAL A 312 -3.75 13.24 -1.22
CA VAL A 312 -4.74 12.28 -0.70
C VAL A 312 -4.24 11.64 0.58
N TRP A 313 -3.00 11.18 0.57
CA TRP A 313 -2.33 10.62 1.74
C TRP A 313 -0.83 10.90 1.70
N GLN A 314 -0.21 10.83 2.87
CA GLN A 314 1.22 11.04 3.08
C GLN A 314 1.71 10.07 4.15
N LYS A 315 2.86 9.46 3.91
CA LYS A 315 3.54 8.56 4.86
C LYS A 315 4.87 9.17 5.27
N THR A 316 5.02 9.46 6.56
CA THR A 316 6.32 9.86 7.12
C THR A 316 7.24 8.65 7.17
N VAL A 317 8.46 8.82 6.64
CA VAL A 317 9.52 7.81 6.65
C VAL A 317 10.75 8.34 7.38
N SER A 318 11.46 7.45 8.04
CA SER A 318 12.67 7.68 8.84
C SER A 318 13.96 7.72 8.01
N THR A 319 13.86 7.77 6.69
CA THR A 319 14.97 7.96 5.74
C THR A 319 14.46 8.59 4.45
N SER A 320 15.36 8.91 3.49
CA SER A 320 14.94 9.34 2.16
C SER A 320 14.18 8.22 1.45
N CYS A 321 13.12 8.54 0.73
CA CYS A 321 12.60 7.66 -0.31
C CYS A 321 13.34 7.97 -1.62
N TYR A 322 13.74 6.95 -2.39
CA TYR A 322 14.50 7.11 -3.64
C TYR A 322 13.83 6.53 -4.88
N ALA A 323 12.93 5.57 -4.74
CA ALA A 323 12.28 4.94 -5.88
C ALA A 323 10.78 4.90 -5.69
N THR A 324 10.01 5.10 -6.76
CA THR A 324 8.59 4.85 -6.77
C THR A 324 8.12 4.37 -8.14
N ALA A 325 7.20 3.40 -8.15
CA ALA A 325 6.59 2.87 -9.36
C ALA A 325 5.18 2.36 -9.04
N PHE A 326 4.26 2.50 -9.98
CA PHE A 326 2.92 1.93 -9.88
C PHE A 326 2.91 0.49 -10.41
N SER A 327 2.04 -0.34 -9.84
CA SER A 327 1.60 -1.58 -10.48
C SER A 327 0.98 -1.27 -11.85
N SER A 328 0.92 -2.25 -12.73
CA SER A 328 0.36 -2.04 -14.08
C SER A 328 -1.11 -1.60 -14.03
N ASP A 329 -1.90 -2.12 -13.11
CA ASP A 329 -3.29 -1.67 -12.94
C ASP A 329 -3.42 -0.32 -12.20
N GLY A 330 -2.31 0.26 -11.74
CA GLY A 330 -2.28 1.51 -10.98
C GLY A 330 -2.86 1.43 -9.56
N SER A 331 -3.38 0.28 -9.14
CA SER A 331 -4.05 0.12 -7.83
C SER A 331 -3.06 0.10 -6.66
N GLN A 332 -1.80 -0.23 -6.92
CA GLN A 332 -0.72 -0.27 -5.94
C GLN A 332 0.46 0.58 -6.37
N VAL A 333 1.24 1.03 -5.38
CA VAL A 333 2.46 1.81 -5.59
C VAL A 333 3.55 1.35 -4.64
N ILE A 334 4.76 1.16 -5.16
CA ILE A 334 5.94 0.85 -4.36
C ILE A 334 6.71 2.13 -4.02
N ALA A 335 7.35 2.12 -2.84
CA ALA A 335 8.33 3.09 -2.41
C ALA A 335 9.61 2.38 -1.92
N GLY A 336 10.76 2.73 -2.49
CA GLY A 336 12.08 2.22 -2.11
C GLY A 336 12.80 3.16 -1.16
N MET A 337 13.24 2.65 0.00
CA MET A 337 13.85 3.46 1.05
C MET A 337 15.38 3.42 1.02
N SER A 338 15.98 4.52 1.48
CA SER A 338 17.43 4.65 1.64
C SER A 338 17.98 3.88 2.85
N TRP A 339 19.20 4.15 3.30
CA TRP A 339 19.94 3.35 4.27
C TRP A 339 19.80 3.80 5.73
N TYR A 340 19.08 4.89 5.99
CA TYR A 340 19.01 5.49 7.32
C TYR A 340 17.74 5.04 8.09
N GLY A 341 17.69 5.33 9.39
CA GLY A 341 16.52 5.06 10.23
C GLY A 341 16.07 3.59 10.32
N ALA A 342 14.81 3.43 10.74
CA ALA A 342 14.13 2.16 10.90
C ALA A 342 13.56 1.62 9.58
N ASP A 343 13.41 2.47 8.58
CA ASP A 343 12.88 2.11 7.25
C ASP A 343 13.99 1.75 6.25
N GLY A 344 15.24 1.69 6.72
CA GLY A 344 16.36 1.54 5.80
C GLY A 344 16.41 0.18 5.10
N ALA A 345 16.68 0.19 3.79
CA ALA A 345 16.63 -0.97 2.87
C ALA A 345 15.25 -1.65 2.75
N THR A 346 14.18 -0.91 3.07
CA THR A 346 12.81 -1.42 2.99
C THR A 346 12.14 -0.96 1.70
N ALA A 347 11.47 -1.88 1.02
CA ALA A 347 10.46 -1.57 0.02
C ALA A 347 9.08 -1.64 0.68
N ARG A 348 8.23 -0.65 0.41
CA ARG A 348 6.85 -0.63 0.92
C ARG A 348 5.87 -0.49 -0.22
N VAL A 349 4.85 -1.32 -0.21
CA VAL A 349 3.76 -1.30 -1.18
C VAL A 349 2.51 -0.77 -0.49
N TYR A 350 1.82 0.16 -1.15
CA TYR A 350 0.58 0.75 -0.64
C TYR A 350 -0.49 0.70 -1.72
N HIS A 351 -1.75 0.61 -1.30
CA HIS A 351 -2.87 0.92 -2.18
C HIS A 351 -2.81 2.40 -2.57
N SER A 352 -2.89 2.68 -3.87
CA SER A 352 -2.75 4.02 -4.44
C SER A 352 -3.81 5.00 -3.95
N ASP A 353 -5.04 4.52 -3.70
CA ASP A 353 -6.19 5.35 -3.35
C ASP A 353 -6.30 5.67 -1.84
N THR A 354 -6.06 4.67 -0.99
CA THR A 354 -6.23 4.75 0.47
C THR A 354 -4.92 5.00 1.21
N GLY A 355 -3.79 4.61 0.62
CA GLY A 355 -2.49 4.59 1.28
C GLY A 355 -2.40 3.53 2.38
N ASN A 356 -3.32 2.54 2.41
CA ASN A 356 -3.17 1.38 3.27
C ASN A 356 -1.95 0.58 2.80
N GLN A 357 -1.10 0.15 3.75
CA GLN A 357 0.07 -0.65 3.40
C GLN A 357 -0.41 -2.03 3.01
N VAL A 358 -0.07 -2.44 1.80
CA VAL A 358 -0.30 -3.78 1.25
C VAL A 358 0.78 -4.71 1.79
N ASP A 359 2.05 -4.28 1.66
CA ASP A 359 3.18 -5.11 2.04
C ASP A 359 4.43 -4.26 2.38
N SER A 360 5.39 -4.87 3.06
CA SER A 360 6.69 -4.29 3.40
C SER A 360 7.76 -5.37 3.52
N PHE A 361 8.61 -5.48 2.49
CA PHE A 361 9.73 -6.40 2.43
C PHE A 361 11.07 -5.66 2.44
N ASN A 362 12.16 -6.36 2.76
CA ASN A 362 13.46 -5.72 2.98
C ASN A 362 14.55 -6.45 2.19
N GLY A 363 15.43 -5.67 1.54
CA GLY A 363 16.77 -6.16 1.23
C GLY A 363 17.53 -6.49 2.53
N PRO A 364 18.60 -7.27 2.50
CA PRO A 364 19.47 -7.50 3.66
C PRO A 364 19.79 -6.24 4.49
N ARG A 365 19.64 -6.40 5.82
CA ARG A 365 19.84 -5.35 6.84
C ARG A 365 20.94 -5.76 7.82
N PRO A 366 22.23 -5.69 7.45
CA PRO A 366 23.31 -6.16 8.31
C PRO A 366 23.28 -5.51 9.71
N GLY A 367 23.26 -6.33 10.76
CA GLY A 367 23.17 -5.86 12.14
C GLY A 367 21.82 -5.21 12.50
N SER A 368 20.75 -5.55 11.78
CA SER A 368 19.39 -5.00 11.95
C SER A 368 19.35 -3.48 11.93
N CYS A 369 20.24 -2.85 11.15
CA CYS A 369 20.38 -1.39 11.11
C CYS A 369 20.65 -0.75 12.49
N SER A 370 21.15 -1.53 13.45
CA SER A 370 21.23 -1.16 14.87
C SER A 370 22.67 -0.98 15.39
N SER A 371 23.70 -1.15 14.54
CA SER A 371 25.09 -1.02 14.97
C SER A 371 25.52 0.45 15.11
N GLY A 372 26.27 0.75 16.18
CA GLY A 372 26.62 2.11 16.58
C GLY A 372 27.50 2.87 15.58
N ASN A 373 27.07 4.10 15.27
CA ASN A 373 27.78 5.17 14.55
C ASN A 373 28.15 4.90 13.07
N ASN A 374 27.25 4.27 12.30
CA ASN A 374 27.00 4.54 10.87
C ASN A 374 25.95 3.54 10.38
N ASN A 375 24.67 3.93 10.33
CA ASN A 375 23.58 3.04 9.93
C ASN A 375 23.97 2.24 8.67
N ASN A 376 23.89 0.91 8.79
CA ASN A 376 24.51 -0.04 7.87
C ASN A 376 23.49 -0.73 6.97
N CYS A 377 22.28 -0.17 6.85
CA CYS A 377 21.29 -0.71 5.91
C CYS A 377 21.75 -0.50 4.46
N GLY A 378 21.20 -1.34 3.57
CA GLY A 378 21.14 -1.11 2.12
C GLY A 378 20.36 0.13 1.72
N THR A 379 20.52 0.53 0.47
CA THR A 379 19.70 1.55 -0.20
C THR A 379 19.01 0.93 -1.40
N ILE A 380 17.70 1.16 -1.52
CA ILE A 380 16.96 0.84 -2.74
C ILE A 380 16.94 2.10 -3.61
N TYR A 381 17.70 2.10 -4.71
CA TYR A 381 17.79 3.25 -5.63
C TYR A 381 16.72 3.21 -6.71
N GLY A 382 16.32 2.02 -7.17
CA GLY A 382 15.31 1.83 -8.20
C GLY A 382 14.36 0.69 -7.85
N ALA A 383 13.11 0.77 -8.32
CA ALA A 383 12.09 -0.25 -8.15
C ALA A 383 11.15 -0.24 -9.37
N THR A 384 10.81 -1.41 -9.88
CA THR A 384 9.91 -1.57 -11.03
C THR A 384 9.01 -2.79 -10.84
N TRP A 385 7.81 -2.72 -11.41
CA TRP A 385 6.87 -3.84 -11.46
C TRP A 385 7.02 -4.59 -12.77
N SER A 386 6.77 -5.90 -12.75
CA SER A 386 6.51 -6.64 -13.98
C SER A 386 5.20 -6.16 -14.62
N PRO A 387 5.04 -6.28 -15.95
CA PRO A 387 3.81 -5.86 -16.62
C PRO A 387 2.55 -6.57 -16.12
N ASP A 388 2.67 -7.77 -15.56
CA ASP A 388 1.57 -8.53 -14.94
C ASP A 388 1.42 -8.27 -13.43
N SER A 389 2.14 -7.31 -12.86
CA SER A 389 2.13 -6.94 -11.43
C SER A 389 2.41 -8.07 -10.42
N SER A 390 2.87 -9.23 -10.88
CA SER A 390 3.18 -10.39 -10.02
C SER A 390 4.61 -10.40 -9.48
N HIS A 391 5.50 -9.59 -10.07
CA HIS A 391 6.89 -9.48 -9.65
C HIS A 391 7.30 -8.03 -9.48
N ILE A 392 8.25 -7.82 -8.58
CA ILE A 392 8.92 -6.54 -8.39
C ILE A 392 10.41 -6.78 -8.51
N VAL A 393 11.12 -5.84 -9.13
CA VAL A 393 12.59 -5.86 -9.14
C VAL A 393 13.09 -4.56 -8.55
N THR A 394 14.12 -4.67 -7.72
CA THR A 394 14.73 -3.53 -7.02
C THR A 394 16.23 -3.49 -7.25
N ALA A 395 16.75 -2.29 -7.47
CA ALA A 395 18.17 -1.99 -7.61
C ALA A 395 18.72 -1.51 -6.26
N HIS A 396 19.74 -2.20 -5.76
CA HIS A 396 20.30 -1.96 -4.43
C HIS A 396 21.75 -1.48 -4.49
N GLY A 397 22.10 -0.69 -3.50
CA GLY A 397 23.47 -0.31 -3.21
C GLY A 397 23.77 -0.22 -1.71
N ARG A 398 25.02 0.08 -1.38
CA ARG A 398 25.54 0.29 -0.02
C ARG A 398 25.35 -0.88 0.96
N ASN A 399 26.41 -1.66 1.17
CA ASN A 399 26.49 -2.82 2.08
C ASN A 399 25.61 -4.02 1.69
N ASP A 400 24.97 -3.96 0.53
CA ASP A 400 24.04 -4.97 0.03
C ASP A 400 23.80 -4.83 -1.48
N GLU A 401 24.88 -4.51 -2.20
CA GLU A 401 24.84 -4.14 -3.61
C GLU A 401 24.32 -5.29 -4.48
N GLY A 402 23.43 -4.97 -5.42
CA GLY A 402 22.89 -5.97 -6.33
C GLY A 402 21.51 -5.66 -6.87
N VAL A 403 20.92 -6.67 -7.51
CA VAL A 403 19.56 -6.63 -8.05
C VAL A 403 18.75 -7.74 -7.39
N TYR A 404 17.62 -7.38 -6.80
CA TYR A 404 16.74 -8.27 -6.07
C TYR A 404 15.43 -8.44 -6.82
N TYR A 405 15.02 -9.70 -6.98
CA TYR A 405 13.83 -10.11 -7.73
C TYR A 405 12.85 -10.69 -6.72
N TRP A 406 11.66 -10.10 -6.68
CA TRP A 406 10.59 -10.42 -5.73
C TRP A 406 9.41 -10.98 -6.51
N TYR A 407 8.79 -12.03 -5.98
CA TYR A 407 7.57 -12.60 -6.53
C TYR A 407 6.44 -12.48 -5.51
N ALA A 408 5.21 -12.30 -5.99
CA ALA A 408 4.02 -12.33 -5.16
C ALA A 408 3.73 -13.78 -4.75
N ASP A 409 3.88 -14.09 -3.47
CA ASP A 409 3.52 -15.39 -2.90
C ASP A 409 2.05 -15.37 -2.49
N ILE A 410 1.21 -15.90 -3.38
CA ILE A 410 -0.24 -15.91 -3.21
C ILE A 410 -0.78 -17.11 -2.45
N ASP A 411 0.07 -18.06 -2.06
CA ASP A 411 -0.28 -19.25 -1.29
C ASP A 411 0.77 -19.42 -0.17
N GLU A 412 0.67 -18.56 0.85
CA GLU A 412 1.70 -18.39 1.89
C GLU A 412 1.90 -19.67 2.71
N ASP A 413 0.85 -20.46 2.95
CA ASP A 413 0.92 -21.70 3.73
C ASP A 413 1.02 -22.98 2.87
N ASN A 414 1.00 -22.85 1.54
CA ASN A 414 1.17 -23.92 0.56
C ASN A 414 0.09 -25.01 0.64
N ASP A 415 -1.14 -24.64 0.95
CA ASP A 415 -2.27 -25.56 1.00
C ASP A 415 -2.98 -25.74 -0.36
N GLY A 416 -2.64 -24.89 -1.33
CA GLY A 416 -3.15 -24.90 -2.69
C GLY A 416 -4.30 -23.93 -2.96
N TYR A 417 -4.67 -23.09 -2.00
CA TYR A 417 -5.63 -22.00 -2.16
C TYR A 417 -4.91 -20.66 -2.11
N ASN A 418 -5.31 -19.75 -3.00
CA ASN A 418 -4.64 -18.47 -3.12
C ASN A 418 -5.35 -17.40 -2.30
N THR A 419 -4.61 -16.48 -1.72
CA THR A 419 -5.09 -15.27 -1.02
C THR A 419 -5.83 -14.28 -1.94
N THR A 420 -5.89 -14.58 -3.23
CA THR A 420 -6.63 -13.83 -4.25
C THR A 420 -7.28 -14.78 -5.25
N ASP A 421 -8.46 -14.39 -5.77
CA ASP A 421 -9.20 -15.19 -6.74
C ASP A 421 -8.44 -15.23 -8.07
N GLN A 422 -7.97 -16.41 -8.48
CA GLN A 422 -7.28 -16.62 -9.75
C GLN A 422 -8.25 -16.98 -10.90
N GLY A 423 -9.52 -16.61 -10.75
CA GLY A 423 -10.60 -16.87 -11.70
C GLY A 423 -11.32 -18.21 -11.48
N ASP A 424 -11.04 -18.90 -10.38
CA ASP A 424 -11.77 -20.10 -9.95
C ASP A 424 -12.91 -19.80 -8.97
N GLY A 425 -13.00 -18.55 -8.49
CA GLY A 425 -14.01 -18.09 -7.55
C GLY A 425 -13.74 -18.52 -6.11
N ILE A 426 -12.51 -18.94 -5.80
CA ILE A 426 -12.11 -19.35 -4.45
C ILE A 426 -10.98 -18.41 -3.99
N VAL A 427 -11.13 -17.88 -2.78
CA VAL A 427 -10.12 -17.07 -2.10
C VAL A 427 -9.88 -17.71 -0.75
N ASP A 428 -8.62 -17.91 -0.41
CA ASP A 428 -8.23 -18.43 0.89
C ASP A 428 -8.58 -17.43 2.00
N ALA A 429 -9.50 -17.85 2.87
CA ALA A 429 -9.93 -17.07 4.04
C ALA A 429 -8.89 -17.07 5.18
N PHE A 430 -7.95 -18.02 5.19
CA PHE A 430 -6.93 -18.19 6.23
C PHE A 430 -5.51 -18.31 5.64
N PRO A 431 -4.95 -17.23 5.04
CA PRO A 431 -3.66 -17.21 4.33
C PRO A 431 -2.42 -17.81 5.01
N SER A 432 -2.49 -18.08 6.32
CA SER A 432 -1.35 -18.49 7.13
C SER A 432 -1.59 -19.79 7.91
N GLU A 433 -2.75 -20.43 7.70
CA GLU A 433 -3.15 -21.66 8.38
C GLU A 433 -3.56 -22.70 7.34
N GLY A 434 -2.59 -23.42 6.79
CA GLY A 434 -2.79 -24.31 5.63
C GLY A 434 -3.60 -25.58 5.89
N THR A 435 -4.37 -25.60 6.98
CA THR A 435 -5.44 -26.58 7.20
C THR A 435 -6.84 -25.99 7.03
N GLN A 436 -6.97 -24.67 6.90
CA GLN A 436 -8.21 -23.91 6.74
C GLN A 436 -8.10 -23.02 5.51
N TRP A 437 -9.15 -22.96 4.68
CA TRP A 437 -9.16 -22.08 3.51
C TRP A 437 -10.56 -21.55 3.15
N ASP A 438 -11.61 -22.06 3.80
CA ASP A 438 -13.01 -21.71 3.55
C ASP A 438 -13.64 -21.15 4.83
N ASP A 439 -14.38 -20.04 4.71
CA ASP A 439 -15.12 -19.38 5.80
C ASP A 439 -16.46 -18.90 5.23
N THR A 440 -17.46 -19.77 5.28
CA THR A 440 -18.76 -19.53 4.62
C THR A 440 -19.54 -18.38 5.24
N ASP A 441 -19.41 -18.12 6.55
CA ASP A 441 -20.20 -17.11 7.25
C ASP A 441 -19.40 -15.88 7.74
N GLY A 442 -18.09 -15.90 7.58
CA GLY A 442 -17.20 -14.76 7.74
C GLY A 442 -16.91 -14.42 9.20
N ASP A 443 -16.97 -15.40 10.11
CA ASP A 443 -16.77 -15.20 11.54
C ASP A 443 -15.32 -15.39 12.00
N GLY A 444 -14.44 -15.87 11.10
CA GLY A 444 -13.03 -16.10 11.37
C GLY A 444 -12.70 -17.48 11.93
N PHE A 445 -13.63 -18.44 11.89
CA PHE A 445 -13.36 -19.87 12.08
C PHE A 445 -13.56 -20.61 10.77
N GLY A 446 -12.63 -21.51 10.42
CA GLY A 446 -12.66 -22.13 9.10
C GLY A 446 -13.50 -23.40 9.02
N ASP A 447 -14.19 -23.60 7.90
CA ASP A 447 -15.14 -24.68 7.66
C ASP A 447 -14.48 -26.07 7.52
N ASN A 448 -13.17 -26.12 7.31
CA ASN A 448 -12.47 -27.36 7.04
C ASN A 448 -12.51 -28.24 8.28
N PRO A 449 -13.01 -29.50 8.20
CA PRO A 449 -13.19 -30.33 9.39
C PRO A 449 -11.85 -30.85 9.94
N ALA A 450 -11.86 -31.28 11.21
CA ALA A 450 -10.73 -31.94 11.85
C ALA A 450 -10.09 -33.02 10.93
N PRO A 451 -8.75 -33.06 10.80
CA PRO A 451 -7.75 -32.58 11.74
C PRO A 451 -7.32 -31.10 11.57
N ALA A 452 -8.05 -30.29 10.82
CA ALA A 452 -7.79 -28.87 10.69
C ALA A 452 -7.80 -28.13 12.04
N TYR A 453 -7.09 -27.01 12.10
CA TYR A 453 -7.01 -26.17 13.29
C TYR A 453 -8.36 -25.48 13.53
N GLN A 454 -8.90 -25.63 14.75
CA GLN A 454 -10.13 -24.96 15.23
C GLN A 454 -11.27 -24.91 14.20
N PRO A 455 -11.73 -26.07 13.70
CA PRO A 455 -12.75 -26.12 12.65
C PRO A 455 -14.08 -25.57 13.17
N ASP A 456 -14.76 -24.76 12.36
CA ASP A 456 -16.07 -24.21 12.70
C ASP A 456 -17.09 -25.34 12.86
N ALA A 457 -17.72 -25.37 14.04
CA ALA A 457 -18.77 -26.29 14.39
C ALA A 457 -20.16 -25.82 13.90
N CYS A 458 -20.27 -24.56 13.46
CA CYS A 458 -21.44 -23.89 12.94
C CYS A 458 -21.22 -23.15 11.57
N PRO A 459 -20.78 -23.84 10.48
CA PRO A 459 -20.34 -23.26 9.18
C PRO A 459 -21.25 -22.27 8.41
N THR A 460 -22.43 -21.94 8.93
CA THR A 460 -23.41 -21.10 8.24
C THR A 460 -24.06 -20.10 9.21
N THR A 461 -23.56 -20.02 10.43
CA THR A 461 -24.09 -19.20 11.52
C THR A 461 -22.93 -18.61 12.31
N ALA A 462 -22.52 -17.41 11.88
CA ALA A 462 -21.43 -16.67 12.49
C ALA A 462 -21.57 -16.59 14.02
N GLY A 463 -20.48 -16.93 14.70
CA GLY A 463 -20.40 -16.98 16.15
C GLY A 463 -19.05 -16.52 16.70
N THR A 464 -18.89 -16.67 18.01
CA THR A 464 -17.69 -16.21 18.73
C THR A 464 -17.19 -17.20 19.79
N SER A 465 -17.84 -18.36 19.92
CA SER A 465 -17.44 -19.41 20.86
C SER A 465 -16.02 -19.92 20.56
N THR A 466 -15.24 -20.17 21.61
CA THR A 466 -13.82 -20.56 21.54
C THR A 466 -13.44 -21.74 22.45
N GLU A 467 -14.31 -22.18 23.35
CA GLU A 467 -13.97 -23.20 24.36
C GLU A 467 -14.43 -24.59 23.96
N ASP A 468 -15.58 -24.73 23.29
CA ASP A 468 -16.15 -26.03 22.92
C ASP A 468 -16.43 -26.17 21.42
N ARG A 469 -17.41 -25.42 20.91
CA ARG A 469 -17.87 -25.42 19.54
C ARG A 469 -17.40 -24.11 18.90
N TYR A 470 -16.18 -24.12 18.38
CA TYR A 470 -15.60 -22.99 17.66
C TYR A 470 -16.55 -22.45 16.58
N GLY A 471 -16.65 -21.12 16.44
CA GLY A 471 -17.51 -20.44 15.45
C GLY A 471 -19.02 -20.51 15.71
N CYS A 472 -19.46 -21.15 16.81
CA CYS A 472 -20.87 -21.12 17.18
C CYS A 472 -21.25 -19.87 17.99
N LEU A 473 -22.55 -19.54 17.97
CA LEU A 473 -23.12 -18.42 18.74
C LEU A 473 -22.78 -18.56 20.23
N ASP A 474 -22.26 -17.47 20.80
CA ASP A 474 -21.99 -17.28 22.23
C ASP A 474 -22.68 -15.96 22.62
N GLY A 475 -23.82 -16.08 23.31
CA GLY A 475 -24.75 -14.99 23.55
C GLY A 475 -24.33 -14.05 24.68
N ASP A 476 -23.51 -14.51 25.62
CA ASP A 476 -23.08 -13.74 26.79
C ASP A 476 -21.57 -13.43 26.82
N GLY A 477 -20.79 -14.08 25.96
CA GLY A 477 -19.40 -13.76 25.68
C GLY A 477 -18.40 -14.42 26.63
N ASP A 478 -18.75 -15.55 27.24
CA ASP A 478 -17.86 -16.29 28.13
C ASP A 478 -16.93 -17.30 27.42
N GLY A 479 -17.14 -17.48 26.11
CA GLY A 479 -16.36 -18.35 25.25
C GLY A 479 -16.99 -19.72 25.00
N TRP A 480 -18.07 -20.10 25.67
CA TRP A 480 -18.82 -21.33 25.40
C TRP A 480 -20.00 -21.05 24.46
N SER A 481 -20.31 -22.02 23.61
CA SER A 481 -21.44 -21.87 22.69
C SER A 481 -22.80 -21.98 23.42
N ASP A 482 -23.80 -21.22 22.98
CA ASP A 482 -25.18 -21.26 23.51
C ASP A 482 -25.79 -22.68 23.59
N GLU A 483 -25.35 -23.60 22.73
CA GLU A 483 -25.81 -25.00 22.71
C GLU A 483 -25.02 -25.90 23.69
N GLY A 484 -23.74 -25.60 23.92
CA GLY A 484 -22.87 -26.31 24.86
C GLY A 484 -22.87 -25.74 26.28
N ASP A 485 -23.39 -24.53 26.42
CA ASP A 485 -23.46 -23.77 27.67
C ASP A 485 -24.72 -24.15 28.47
N TRP A 486 -24.51 -24.49 29.75
CA TRP A 486 -25.57 -24.77 30.71
C TRP A 486 -26.37 -23.51 31.10
N ALA A 487 -25.75 -22.32 31.15
CA ALA A 487 -26.41 -21.04 31.41
C ALA A 487 -26.08 -19.96 30.35
N PRO A 488 -26.64 -20.06 29.11
CA PRO A 488 -26.38 -19.19 27.93
C PRO A 488 -26.69 -17.69 28.02
N ALA A 489 -26.99 -17.18 29.20
CA ALA A 489 -27.28 -15.77 29.45
C ALA A 489 -26.54 -15.26 30.69
N ASN A 490 -25.62 -16.04 31.23
CA ASN A 490 -24.87 -15.75 32.42
C ASN A 490 -23.37 -16.00 32.16
N PRO A 491 -22.61 -14.95 31.84
CA PRO A 491 -21.22 -15.09 31.39
C PRO A 491 -20.23 -15.54 32.49
N ASP A 492 -20.75 -15.77 33.71
CA ASP A 492 -19.99 -16.29 34.83
C ASP A 492 -20.13 -17.81 34.98
N GLN A 493 -21.01 -18.50 34.22
CA GLN A 493 -21.37 -19.90 34.43
C GLN A 493 -21.62 -20.63 33.10
N TRP A 494 -20.87 -21.72 32.83
CA TRP A 494 -20.98 -22.44 31.56
C TRP A 494 -21.21 -23.96 31.68
N VAL A 495 -20.90 -24.57 32.83
CA VAL A 495 -21.02 -26.02 33.06
C VAL A 495 -21.67 -26.28 34.43
N ASP A 496 -22.45 -27.36 34.51
CA ASP A 496 -23.00 -27.95 35.74
C ASP A 496 -22.79 -29.47 35.64
N ALA A 497 -21.74 -29.96 36.28
CA ALA A 497 -21.26 -31.32 36.08
C ALA A 497 -22.04 -32.39 36.87
N ASP A 498 -22.74 -32.02 37.95
CA ASP A 498 -23.52 -32.94 38.76
C ASP A 498 -25.05 -32.74 38.70
N GLU A 499 -25.49 -31.76 37.91
CA GLU A 499 -26.88 -31.44 37.58
C GLU A 499 -27.70 -30.99 38.81
N ASP A 500 -27.07 -30.35 39.79
CA ASP A 500 -27.74 -29.88 41.01
C ASP A 500 -28.41 -28.49 40.88
N GLY A 501 -28.11 -27.79 39.78
CA GLY A 501 -28.66 -26.49 39.46
C GLY A 501 -27.77 -25.30 39.85
N TYR A 502 -26.55 -25.53 40.33
CA TYR A 502 -25.49 -24.54 40.55
C TYR A 502 -24.35 -24.81 39.56
N GLY A 503 -23.88 -23.78 38.85
CA GLY A 503 -22.81 -23.99 37.86
C GLY A 503 -21.44 -24.15 38.52
N ASP A 504 -20.58 -24.99 37.96
CA ASP A 504 -19.25 -25.38 38.48
C ASP A 504 -18.30 -24.19 38.73
N ASN A 505 -18.60 -23.05 38.12
CA ASN A 505 -17.82 -21.82 38.18
C ASN A 505 -18.01 -21.09 39.51
N TYR A 506 -17.34 -21.58 40.56
CA TYR A 506 -17.46 -21.01 41.88
C TYR A 506 -16.77 -19.64 42.01
N LEU A 507 -17.56 -18.58 42.18
CA LEU A 507 -17.13 -17.21 42.40
C LEU A 507 -17.58 -16.74 43.79
N PHE A 508 -16.73 -15.99 44.48
CA PHE A 508 -17.03 -15.44 45.79
C PHE A 508 -16.14 -14.23 46.10
N ASP A 509 -16.61 -13.40 47.03
CA ASP A 509 -15.81 -12.39 47.70
C ASP A 509 -15.29 -12.94 49.04
N LEU A 510 -14.18 -12.38 49.53
CA LEU A 510 -13.68 -12.66 50.88
C LEU A 510 -14.00 -11.51 51.82
N ASP A 511 -14.59 -11.82 52.97
CA ASP A 511 -14.80 -10.84 54.03
C ASP A 511 -13.56 -10.65 54.94
N GLU A 512 -13.69 -9.81 55.98
CA GLU A 512 -12.59 -9.54 56.93
C GLU A 512 -12.17 -10.76 57.76
N TYR A 513 -13.02 -11.79 57.83
CA TYR A 513 -12.78 -13.06 58.51
C TYR A 513 -12.35 -14.17 57.56
N GLN A 514 -12.15 -13.86 56.26
CA GLN A 514 -11.82 -14.80 55.21
C GLN A 514 -12.92 -15.83 54.92
N LEU A 515 -14.18 -15.47 55.21
CA LEU A 515 -15.34 -16.24 54.79
C LEU A 515 -15.67 -15.90 53.33
N HIS A 516 -16.11 -16.91 52.59
CA HIS A 516 -16.69 -16.75 51.26
C HIS A 516 -18.06 -16.09 51.38
N VAL A 517 -18.21 -14.90 50.83
CA VAL A 517 -19.46 -14.13 50.81
C VAL A 517 -19.81 -13.76 49.38
N ASN A 518 -21.07 -13.38 49.11
CA ASN A 518 -21.56 -13.15 47.74
C ASN A 518 -21.25 -14.32 46.80
N GLN A 519 -21.36 -15.55 47.30
CA GLN A 519 -21.07 -16.78 46.56
C GLN A 519 -22.04 -16.95 45.38
N SER A 520 -21.53 -17.40 44.24
CA SER A 520 -22.27 -17.89 43.08
C SER A 520 -21.54 -19.07 42.46
N GLY A 521 -22.28 -19.97 41.82
CA GLY A 521 -21.76 -21.25 41.35
C GLY A 521 -21.57 -22.27 42.49
N ASP A 522 -20.88 -23.36 42.17
CA ASP A 522 -20.81 -24.58 42.96
C ASP A 522 -19.40 -24.83 43.50
N ALA A 523 -19.24 -24.73 44.82
CA ALA A 523 -17.99 -25.05 45.51
C ALA A 523 -17.58 -26.53 45.42
N PHE A 524 -18.51 -27.43 45.07
CA PHE A 524 -18.32 -28.88 44.97
C PHE A 524 -18.87 -29.45 43.64
N PRO A 525 -18.22 -29.19 42.48
CA PRO A 525 -18.70 -29.53 41.11
C PRO A 525 -19.01 -31.00 40.78
N ASN A 526 -18.92 -31.92 41.73
CA ASN A 526 -19.17 -33.36 41.52
C ASN A 526 -20.03 -33.96 42.65
N ASP A 527 -20.59 -33.13 43.52
CA ASP A 527 -21.41 -33.52 44.66
C ASP A 527 -22.74 -32.78 44.64
N PRO A 528 -23.82 -33.39 44.10
CA PRO A 528 -25.09 -32.72 43.88
C PRO A 528 -25.88 -32.45 45.18
N THR A 529 -25.21 -32.62 46.32
CA THR A 529 -25.74 -32.40 47.65
C THR A 529 -25.06 -31.24 48.38
N GLN A 530 -23.98 -30.68 47.82
CA GLN A 530 -23.20 -29.58 48.39
C GLN A 530 -22.86 -28.57 47.31
N TRP A 531 -23.04 -27.27 47.58
CA TRP A 531 -22.71 -26.21 46.62
C TRP A 531 -22.15 -24.93 47.24
N ASN A 532 -22.15 -24.84 48.56
CA ASN A 532 -21.72 -23.65 49.30
C ASN A 532 -20.69 -24.09 50.35
N ASP A 533 -19.55 -23.42 50.41
CA ASP A 533 -18.48 -23.63 51.39
C ASP A 533 -18.14 -22.27 52.00
N THR A 534 -18.84 -21.91 53.08
CA THR A 534 -18.78 -20.53 53.59
C THR A 534 -17.45 -20.17 54.23
N ASP A 535 -16.73 -21.11 54.82
CA ASP A 535 -15.45 -20.83 55.48
C ASP A 535 -14.21 -21.38 54.74
N GLY A 536 -14.44 -22.07 53.61
CA GLY A 536 -13.43 -22.48 52.67
C GLY A 536 -12.58 -23.65 53.17
N ASP A 537 -13.15 -24.53 53.99
CA ASP A 537 -12.45 -25.67 54.58
C ASP A 537 -12.62 -26.99 53.79
N GLY A 538 -13.44 -26.97 52.74
CA GLY A 538 -13.71 -28.08 51.86
C GLY A 538 -14.81 -29.04 52.36
N TYR A 539 -15.63 -28.63 53.32
CA TYR A 539 -16.86 -29.31 53.72
C TYR A 539 -18.06 -28.40 53.43
N GLY A 540 -19.13 -28.98 52.86
CA GLY A 540 -20.23 -28.16 52.36
C GLY A 540 -21.25 -27.80 53.44
N ASP A 541 -21.84 -26.61 53.33
CA ASP A 541 -22.72 -26.06 54.37
C ASP A 541 -24.06 -26.81 54.50
N ASN A 542 -24.50 -27.50 53.45
CA ASN A 542 -25.75 -28.26 53.47
C ASN A 542 -25.62 -29.43 54.43
N TYR A 543 -26.70 -29.72 55.16
CA TYR A 543 -26.70 -30.70 56.24
C TYR A 543 -27.91 -31.61 56.18
N GLU A 544 -27.78 -32.84 56.67
CA GLU A 544 -28.78 -33.90 56.57
C GLU A 544 -29.61 -34.08 57.85
N ASN A 545 -29.06 -33.66 59.00
CA ASN A 545 -29.65 -33.94 60.29
C ASN A 545 -30.57 -32.82 60.82
N ALA A 546 -31.88 -32.98 60.65
CA ALA A 546 -32.89 -32.03 61.12
C ALA A 546 -32.86 -31.74 62.64
N SER A 547 -32.21 -32.59 63.46
CA SER A 547 -32.05 -32.28 64.89
C SER A 547 -31.14 -31.08 65.14
N TRP A 548 -30.26 -30.75 64.18
CA TRP A 548 -29.35 -29.61 64.25
C TRP A 548 -30.07 -28.27 64.23
N ASP A 549 -31.26 -28.17 63.65
CA ASP A 549 -32.11 -26.96 63.66
C ASP A 549 -32.42 -26.43 65.07
N THR A 550 -32.33 -27.30 66.09
CA THR A 550 -32.53 -26.91 67.49
C THR A 550 -31.35 -26.12 68.05
N TYR A 551 -30.17 -26.26 67.45
CA TYR A 551 -28.89 -25.73 67.95
C TYR A 551 -28.21 -24.78 66.96
N ARG A 552 -28.46 -24.94 65.65
CA ARG A 552 -27.97 -24.05 64.58
C ARG A 552 -28.70 -22.70 64.64
N PRO A 553 -27.99 -21.58 64.75
CA PRO A 553 -28.56 -20.25 64.53
C PRO A 553 -29.20 -20.15 63.14
N ALA A 554 -30.35 -19.49 63.03
CA ALA A 554 -31.01 -19.26 61.74
C ALA A 554 -30.18 -18.41 60.74
N THR A 555 -29.06 -17.85 61.19
CA THR A 555 -28.11 -17.09 60.37
C THR A 555 -26.97 -17.95 59.82
N TRP A 556 -26.87 -19.22 60.21
CA TRP A 556 -25.86 -20.12 59.65
C TRP A 556 -26.24 -20.50 58.22
N PRO A 557 -25.25 -20.62 57.32
CA PRO A 557 -25.46 -21.01 55.94
C PRO A 557 -25.85 -22.49 55.83
N GLY A 558 -26.27 -22.88 54.61
CA GLY A 558 -26.64 -24.24 54.26
C GLY A 558 -28.12 -24.58 54.44
N LEU A 559 -28.59 -25.54 53.64
CA LEU A 559 -29.96 -26.03 53.66
C LEU A 559 -30.05 -27.44 54.27
N LEU A 560 -31.18 -27.75 54.90
CA LEU A 560 -31.49 -29.11 55.34
C LEU A 560 -31.84 -29.98 54.13
N LEU A 561 -30.90 -30.86 53.76
CA LEU A 561 -31.01 -31.82 52.66
C LEU A 561 -30.70 -33.21 53.20
N SER A 562 -31.70 -34.08 53.25
CA SER A 562 -31.55 -35.43 53.84
C SER A 562 -30.51 -36.33 53.15
N SER A 563 -30.07 -35.94 51.96
CA SER A 563 -29.03 -36.60 51.17
C SER A 563 -27.66 -35.92 51.28
N ALA A 564 -27.54 -34.76 51.94
CA ALA A 564 -26.28 -34.04 52.13
C ALA A 564 -25.22 -34.98 52.66
N ASN A 565 -24.12 -35.05 51.94
CA ASN A 565 -22.98 -35.85 52.32
C ASN A 565 -21.83 -34.92 52.76
N GLN A 566 -20.98 -35.40 53.67
CA GLN A 566 -19.86 -34.63 54.24
C GLN A 566 -20.23 -33.20 54.68
N PRO A 567 -21.31 -33.01 55.47
CA PRO A 567 -21.75 -31.68 55.89
C PRO A 567 -20.73 -31.05 56.85
N ASP A 568 -20.53 -29.74 56.71
CA ASP A 568 -19.83 -28.96 57.71
C ASP A 568 -20.73 -28.71 58.93
N VAL A 569 -20.29 -29.23 60.07
CA VAL A 569 -20.98 -29.00 61.33
C VAL A 569 -20.81 -27.55 61.81
N PHE A 570 -19.71 -26.87 61.46
CA PHE A 570 -19.39 -25.51 61.87
C PHE A 570 -19.03 -24.61 60.67
N PRO A 571 -20.00 -24.25 59.81
CA PRO A 571 -19.79 -23.55 58.53
C PRO A 571 -19.34 -22.08 58.61
N LEU A 572 -18.83 -21.66 59.76
CA LEU A 572 -18.26 -20.33 60.01
C LEU A 572 -16.93 -20.45 60.79
N ASP A 573 -16.39 -21.66 60.94
CA ASP A 573 -15.14 -21.97 61.62
C ASP A 573 -14.32 -22.98 60.81
N ARG A 574 -13.50 -22.41 59.92
CA ARG A 574 -12.57 -23.14 59.05
C ARG A 574 -11.59 -24.10 59.72
N THR A 575 -11.56 -24.15 61.05
CA THR A 575 -10.69 -25.04 61.82
C THR A 575 -11.38 -26.29 62.33
N GLN A 576 -12.70 -26.38 62.16
CA GLN A 576 -13.51 -27.47 62.71
C GLN A 576 -14.68 -27.85 61.81
N GLN A 577 -14.59 -29.02 61.15
CA GLN A 577 -15.66 -29.54 60.29
C GLN A 577 -16.58 -30.58 60.97
N ILE A 578 -16.16 -31.14 62.11
CA ILE A 578 -16.85 -32.24 62.80
C ILE A 578 -16.99 -31.97 64.30
N ASP A 579 -18.14 -32.36 64.84
CA ASP A 579 -18.37 -32.38 66.28
C ASP A 579 -17.73 -33.64 66.89
N THR A 580 -16.61 -33.45 67.58
CA THR A 580 -15.82 -34.55 68.16
C THR A 580 -16.15 -34.84 69.63
N ASP A 581 -16.86 -33.95 70.31
CA ASP A 581 -17.26 -34.09 71.71
C ASP A 581 -18.74 -34.46 71.92
N GLY A 582 -19.56 -34.36 70.87
CA GLY A 582 -20.99 -34.70 70.88
C GLY A 582 -21.81 -33.81 71.78
#